data_AF-A0A812S889-F1
#
_entry.id   AF-A0A812S889-F1
#
_cell.length_a   1.000
_cell.length_b   1.000
_cell.length_c   1.000
_cell.angle_alpha   90.00
_cell.angle_beta   90.00
_cell.angle_gamma   90.00
#
_symmetry.space_group_name_H-M   'P 1'
#
loop_
_entity.id
_entity.type
_entity.pdbx_description
1 polymer ?
#
loop_
_entity_poly.entity_id
_entity_poly.type
_entity_poly.pdbx_seq_one_letter_code
_entity_poly.pdbx_strand_id
1 'polypeptide(L)'
;MADNSFAWAATKGLLRTNEVHKTEEAKLVVEEKFSNKSERGSLKELTASGTDEDAYMLENDVPTTETEAISHKPADGTMSKSKCVFPTVQKNDSPLTVLPTFLSVLGKKIENGCLEQEKMKKMGNPRADEIANHLQSLLDSLNTDYKKLTDKEAEAITDTDGKSVKLKEEIMALFVQCTKTDVILNNYIARGKSFKPSSSNLGRSGSKDEKNKKSKKKPKKDNKSASKKDKASPKHGDETEEAKPASRKSKKSKDDSAEKPNKKKKCGLGLQSGEDSPSGGSASGSEDDLADALMMDMADAKSVVRLATIASRRMKKLGVVDPDMERIAGLGHGSYHNASRALHRFVHREGKTLPIPISTTPLTIRQKRGGSIDVKYPILRLTDWLNHILGEAGGQFVLAGHHVWDTGHQDVFRRFWQRYESADSQHVIYSQKSEQERSRTIPFCIHGDEGRGLAKVPVLITNFQCVVPYMGEDRLNTHGPPA
;
A
#
# COMPACT_ATOMS: atom_id res chain seq x y z
N MET A 1 -27.76 7.21 -12.03
CA MET A 1 -27.30 6.22 -11.03
C MET A 1 -27.92 6.47 -9.66
N ALA A 2 -27.82 7.69 -9.11
CA ALA A 2 -28.47 8.05 -7.84
C ALA A 2 -30.00 7.83 -7.89
N ASP A 3 -30.69 8.35 -8.90
CA ASP A 3 -32.16 8.22 -9.01
C ASP A 3 -32.64 6.77 -9.10
N ASN A 4 -31.89 5.90 -9.82
CA ASN A 4 -32.19 4.47 -9.89
C ASN A 4 -32.00 3.77 -8.54
N SER A 5 -31.04 4.21 -7.74
CA SER A 5 -30.78 3.67 -6.40
C SER A 5 -31.86 4.10 -5.41
N PHE A 6 -32.34 5.34 -5.51
CA PHE A 6 -33.47 5.84 -4.72
C PHE A 6 -34.79 5.17 -5.10
N ALA A 7 -35.07 4.99 -6.40
CA ALA A 7 -36.25 4.25 -6.86
C ALA A 7 -36.22 2.79 -6.37
N TRP A 8 -35.07 2.13 -6.42
CA TRP A 8 -34.90 0.79 -5.87
C TRP A 8 -35.14 0.75 -4.36
N ALA A 9 -34.53 1.66 -3.59
CA ALA A 9 -34.71 1.73 -2.14
C ALA A 9 -36.17 2.02 -1.75
N ALA A 10 -36.85 2.89 -2.50
CA ALA A 10 -38.27 3.20 -2.32
C ALA A 10 -39.15 1.95 -2.46
N THR A 11 -38.93 1.14 -3.50
CA THR A 11 -39.71 -0.10 -3.72
C THR A 11 -39.49 -1.16 -2.63
N LYS A 12 -38.38 -1.07 -1.90
CA LYS A 12 -38.01 -1.99 -0.82
C LYS A 12 -38.34 -1.47 0.58
N GLY A 13 -38.91 -0.26 0.70
CA GLY A 13 -39.18 0.36 2.00
C GLY A 13 -37.90 0.72 2.76
N LEU A 14 -36.80 0.95 2.04
CA LEU A 14 -35.49 1.26 2.60
C LEU A 14 -35.20 2.77 2.58
N LEU A 15 -36.21 3.64 2.47
CA LEU A 15 -36.00 5.08 2.62
C LEU A 15 -36.18 5.48 4.09
N ARG A 16 -35.26 6.28 4.62
CA ARG A 16 -35.39 6.92 5.94
C ARG A 16 -35.29 8.43 5.80
N THR A 17 -36.00 9.16 6.64
CA THR A 17 -35.83 10.62 6.73
C THR A 17 -34.78 10.91 7.79
N ASN A 18 -33.65 11.47 7.40
CA ASN A 18 -32.59 11.80 8.35
C ASN A 18 -33.07 12.90 9.32
N GLU A 19 -32.89 12.68 10.62
CA GLU A 19 -33.42 13.59 11.65
C GLU A 19 -32.79 14.98 11.61
N VAL A 20 -31.53 15.08 11.16
CA VAL A 20 -30.73 16.32 11.22
C VAL A 20 -31.10 17.28 10.09
N HIS A 21 -31.22 16.78 8.87
CA HIS A 21 -31.43 17.62 7.68
C HIS A 21 -32.80 17.42 7.02
N LYS A 22 -33.64 16.50 7.53
CA LYS A 22 -35.01 16.25 7.05
C LYS A 22 -35.10 15.89 5.55
N THR A 23 -34.02 15.37 4.96
CA THR A 23 -34.05 14.82 3.60
C THR A 23 -34.11 13.30 3.64
N GLU A 24 -34.72 12.72 2.63
CA GLU A 24 -34.78 11.27 2.45
C GLU A 24 -33.40 10.71 2.06
N GLU A 25 -32.99 9.66 2.73
CA GLU A 25 -31.77 8.90 2.45
C GLU A 25 -32.12 7.43 2.26
N ALA A 26 -31.49 6.77 1.29
CA ALA A 26 -31.58 5.33 1.15
C ALA A 26 -30.79 4.64 2.28
N LYS A 27 -31.47 3.81 3.08
CA LYS A 27 -30.88 2.91 4.07
C LYS A 27 -30.06 1.87 3.31
N LEU A 28 -28.73 1.98 3.43
CA LEU A 28 -27.80 0.97 2.95
C LEU A 28 -27.94 -0.27 3.83
N VAL A 29 -28.71 -1.24 3.35
CA VAL A 29 -28.71 -2.58 3.94
C VAL A 29 -27.49 -3.30 3.38
N VAL A 30 -26.44 -3.38 4.19
CA VAL A 30 -25.28 -4.23 3.92
C VAL A 30 -25.67 -5.65 4.33
N GLU A 31 -26.38 -6.34 3.43
CA GLU A 31 -26.56 -7.79 3.53
C GLU A 31 -25.40 -8.45 2.80
N GLU A 32 -24.41 -8.92 3.56
CA GLU A 32 -23.35 -9.76 3.01
C GLU A 32 -23.78 -11.22 3.16
N LYS A 33 -23.96 -11.89 2.01
CA LYS A 33 -24.19 -13.33 1.93
C LYS A 33 -22.92 -13.99 1.42
N PHE A 34 -22.27 -14.75 2.30
CA PHE A 34 -21.15 -15.59 1.93
C PHE A 34 -21.67 -17.02 1.74
N SER A 35 -21.52 -17.55 0.53
CA SER A 35 -21.74 -18.98 0.28
C SER A 35 -20.43 -19.62 -0.13
N ASN A 36 -20.09 -20.73 0.53
CA ASN A 36 -18.95 -21.55 0.19
C ASN A 36 -19.44 -22.95 -0.16
N LYS A 37 -19.27 -23.36 -1.42
CA LYS A 37 -19.51 -24.72 -1.88
C LYS A 37 -18.17 -25.46 -1.92
N SER A 38 -18.04 -26.50 -1.10
CA SER A 38 -16.90 -27.41 -1.24
C SER A 38 -17.06 -28.31 -2.47
N GLU A 39 -15.96 -28.80 -3.02
CA GLU A 39 -15.94 -29.79 -4.11
C GLU A 39 -16.69 -31.10 -3.75
N ARG A 40 -16.94 -31.35 -2.46
CA ARG A 40 -17.74 -32.49 -1.96
C ARG A 40 -19.24 -32.19 -1.85
N GLY A 41 -19.70 -31.05 -2.39
CA GLY A 41 -21.11 -30.68 -2.40
C GLY A 41 -21.66 -30.15 -1.08
N SER A 42 -20.81 -29.90 -0.06
CA SER A 42 -21.27 -29.28 1.17
C SER A 42 -21.43 -27.77 0.99
N LEU A 43 -22.66 -27.28 1.11
CA LEU A 43 -22.99 -25.86 1.12
C LEU A 43 -22.89 -25.32 2.54
N LYS A 44 -22.04 -24.31 2.77
CA LYS A 44 -22.10 -23.47 3.98
C LYS A 44 -22.55 -22.08 3.58
N GLU A 45 -23.68 -21.65 4.13
CA GLU A 45 -24.20 -20.29 3.99
C GLU A 45 -24.02 -19.55 5.31
N LEU A 46 -23.39 -18.37 5.23
CA LEU A 46 -23.35 -17.43 6.32
C LEU A 46 -24.00 -16.13 5.83
N THR A 47 -25.11 -15.75 6.46
CA THR A 47 -25.76 -14.47 6.21
C THR A 47 -25.48 -13.57 7.40
N ALA A 48 -24.80 -12.45 7.17
CA ALA A 48 -24.62 -11.40 8.16
C ALA A 48 -25.43 -10.18 7.71
N SER A 49 -26.36 -9.74 8.55
CA SER A 49 -27.13 -8.51 8.35
C SER A 49 -26.80 -7.53 9.48
N GLY A 50 -26.15 -6.42 9.14
CA GLY A 50 -25.92 -5.31 10.06
C GLY A 50 -26.78 -4.12 9.67
N THR A 51 -27.53 -3.56 10.63
CA THR A 51 -28.19 -2.26 10.46
C THR A 51 -27.33 -1.19 11.10
N ASP A 52 -26.75 -0.33 10.27
CA ASP A 52 -25.88 0.77 10.71
C ASP A 52 -26.75 1.96 11.14
N GLU A 53 -27.09 2.01 12.43
CA GLU A 53 -27.96 3.07 12.99
C GLU A 53 -27.17 4.29 13.50
N ASP A 54 -25.85 4.19 13.69
CA ASP A 54 -25.02 5.30 14.15
C ASP A 54 -23.68 5.37 13.41
N ALA A 55 -23.50 6.42 12.60
CA ALA A 55 -22.28 6.74 11.86
C ALA A 55 -21.11 7.20 12.75
N TYR A 56 -20.93 6.56 13.91
CA TYR A 56 -19.81 6.69 14.83
C TYR A 56 -19.31 5.27 15.15
N MET A 57 -18.43 4.70 14.31
CA MET A 57 -17.41 3.71 14.69
C MET A 57 -16.68 3.11 13.47
N LEU A 58 -15.61 3.79 13.02
CA LEU A 58 -14.41 3.15 12.47
C LEU A 58 -13.18 4.00 12.82
N GLU A 59 -12.87 4.09 14.13
CA GLU A 59 -11.51 4.33 14.61
C GLU A 59 -10.92 2.99 15.06
N ASN A 60 -10.69 2.09 14.11
CA ASN A 60 -9.85 0.91 14.32
C ASN A 60 -8.84 0.84 13.18
N ASP A 61 -7.78 1.65 13.29
CA ASP A 61 -6.52 1.39 12.60
C ASP A 61 -5.95 0.08 13.17
N VAL A 62 -6.36 -1.05 12.59
CA VAL A 62 -5.60 -2.30 12.69
C VAL A 62 -4.57 -2.24 11.57
N PRO A 63 -3.26 -2.11 11.85
CA PRO A 63 -2.26 -2.25 10.82
C PRO A 63 -2.31 -3.70 10.30
N THR A 64 -2.72 -3.87 9.04
CA THR A 64 -2.50 -5.09 8.26
C THR A 64 -1.00 -5.32 8.17
N THR A 65 -0.50 -6.18 9.06
CA THR A 65 0.86 -6.70 9.00
C THR A 65 0.79 -8.04 8.29
N GLU A 66 1.09 -8.02 7.00
CA GLU A 66 1.34 -9.24 6.23
C GLU A 66 2.48 -10.00 6.91
N THR A 67 2.20 -11.25 7.27
CA THR A 67 3.08 -12.11 8.06
C THR A 67 3.69 -13.14 7.11
N GLU A 68 4.95 -12.94 6.73
CA GLU A 68 5.74 -13.93 5.99
C GLU A 68 6.09 -15.12 6.90
N ALA A 69 5.90 -16.34 6.39
CA ALA A 69 6.25 -17.57 7.09
C ALA A 69 7.76 -17.82 6.98
N ILE A 70 8.47 -17.67 8.11
CA ILE A 70 9.91 -18.00 8.22
C ILE A 70 10.04 -19.46 8.64
N SER A 71 10.75 -20.25 7.83
CA SER A 71 11.14 -21.64 8.12
C SER A 71 12.18 -21.67 9.25
N HIS A 72 11.89 -22.37 10.35
CA HIS A 72 12.76 -22.48 11.51
C HIS A 72 13.84 -23.57 11.33
N LYS A 73 15.12 -23.20 11.46
CA LYS A 73 16.23 -24.09 11.86
C LYS A 73 16.54 -23.88 13.36
N PRO A 74 17.03 -24.91 14.08
CA PRO A 74 17.36 -24.80 15.50
C PRO A 74 18.66 -24.01 15.75
N ALA A 75 18.73 -23.49 16.98
CA ALA A 75 19.46 -22.30 17.43
C ALA A 75 20.99 -22.38 17.48
N ASP A 76 21.63 -21.23 17.30
CA ASP A 76 22.90 -20.90 17.96
C ASP A 76 22.85 -19.47 18.56
N GLY A 77 23.40 -19.32 19.76
CA GLY A 77 22.98 -18.36 20.79
C GLY A 77 23.52 -16.93 20.67
N THR A 78 22.92 -16.09 19.83
CA THR A 78 23.14 -14.62 19.88
C THR A 78 21.81 -13.88 19.94
N MET A 79 21.55 -13.17 21.06
CA MET A 79 20.33 -12.38 21.30
C MET A 79 20.30 -11.12 20.42
N SER A 80 20.01 -11.28 19.12
CA SER A 80 19.58 -10.17 18.28
C SER A 80 18.17 -9.71 18.70
N LYS A 81 17.80 -8.46 18.42
CA LYS A 81 16.43 -7.93 18.61
C LYS A 81 15.44 -8.56 17.62
N SER A 82 15.42 -9.88 17.51
CA SER A 82 14.49 -10.64 16.69
C SER A 82 13.07 -10.40 17.20
N LYS A 83 12.23 -9.85 16.32
CA LYS A 83 10.80 -9.65 16.55
C LYS A 83 10.19 -10.99 16.94
N CYS A 84 9.72 -11.13 18.17
CA CYS A 84 8.98 -12.33 18.59
C CYS A 84 7.62 -12.31 17.89
N VAL A 85 7.43 -13.21 16.92
CA VAL A 85 6.16 -13.38 16.18
C VAL A 85 5.59 -14.74 16.58
N PHE A 86 4.27 -14.83 16.76
CA PHE A 86 3.66 -16.13 17.01
C PHE A 86 3.83 -17.05 15.79
N PRO A 87 4.05 -18.36 16.01
CA PRO A 87 3.98 -19.32 14.92
C PRO A 87 2.58 -19.29 14.31
N THR A 88 2.51 -19.30 12.98
CA THR A 88 1.23 -19.38 12.25
C THR A 88 0.80 -20.85 12.16
N VAL A 89 -0.44 -21.13 12.52
CA VAL A 89 -1.02 -22.48 12.34
C VAL A 89 -1.30 -22.66 10.85
N GLN A 90 -0.56 -23.57 10.18
CA GLN A 90 -0.87 -23.91 8.79
C GLN A 90 -2.18 -24.71 8.72
N LYS A 91 -2.90 -24.65 7.58
CA LYS A 91 -4.24 -25.27 7.42
C LYS A 91 -4.31 -26.77 7.75
N ASN A 92 -3.17 -27.46 7.81
CA ASN A 92 -3.09 -28.90 8.09
C ASN A 92 -2.31 -29.24 9.37
N ASP A 93 -1.78 -28.25 10.09
CA ASP A 93 -1.01 -28.51 11.30
C ASP A 93 -1.93 -28.64 12.50
N SER A 94 -1.65 -29.64 13.34
CA SER A 94 -2.40 -29.80 14.58
C SER A 94 -2.05 -28.65 15.53
N PRO A 95 -3.03 -28.01 16.20
CA PRO A 95 -2.74 -27.03 17.25
C PRO A 95 -1.79 -27.55 18.33
N LEU A 96 -1.80 -28.86 18.55
CA LEU A 96 -0.94 -29.52 19.55
C LEU A 96 0.54 -29.51 19.16
N THR A 97 0.88 -29.58 17.88
CA THR A 97 2.29 -29.62 17.45
C THR A 97 2.97 -28.26 17.56
N VAL A 98 2.20 -27.18 17.49
CA VAL A 98 2.72 -25.80 17.59
C VAL A 98 2.65 -25.24 19.02
N LEU A 99 1.93 -25.91 19.93
CA LEU A 99 1.64 -25.41 21.28
C LEU A 99 2.90 -25.12 22.12
N PRO A 100 3.94 -25.99 22.18
CA PRO A 100 5.14 -25.70 22.97
C PRO A 100 5.88 -24.45 22.48
N THR A 101 6.00 -24.31 21.15
CA THR A 101 6.64 -23.14 20.52
C THR A 101 5.82 -21.87 20.77
N PHE A 102 4.49 -21.96 20.66
CA PHE A 102 3.61 -20.84 20.94
C PHE A 102 3.71 -20.38 22.40
N LEU A 103 3.69 -21.30 23.36
CA LEU A 103 3.86 -20.99 24.78
C LEU A 103 5.22 -20.31 25.04
N SER A 104 6.31 -20.81 24.45
CA SER A 104 7.62 -20.16 24.57
C SER A 104 7.62 -18.72 24.06
N VAL A 105 6.98 -18.46 22.91
CA VAL A 105 6.85 -17.11 22.36
C VAL A 105 5.94 -16.24 23.24
N LEU A 106 4.81 -16.79 23.72
CA LEU A 106 3.86 -16.10 24.57
C LEU A 106 4.52 -15.64 25.87
N GLY A 107 5.29 -16.51 26.53
CA GLY A 107 6.06 -16.16 27.73
C GLY A 107 7.03 -14.99 27.51
N LYS A 108 7.84 -15.05 26.43
CA LYS A 108 8.75 -13.94 26.07
C LYS A 108 8.00 -12.63 25.78
N LYS A 109 6.81 -12.70 25.19
CA LYS A 109 5.99 -11.50 24.94
C LYS A 109 5.46 -10.88 26.23
N ILE A 110 5.04 -11.70 27.19
CA ILE A 110 4.60 -11.25 28.52
C ILE A 110 5.76 -10.52 29.21
N GLU A 111 6.95 -11.12 29.24
CA GLU A 111 8.15 -10.51 29.84
C GLU A 111 8.49 -9.15 29.20
N ASN A 112 8.51 -9.10 27.86
CA ASN A 112 8.77 -7.85 27.13
C ASN A 112 7.70 -6.78 27.39
N GLY A 113 6.43 -7.18 27.48
CA GLY A 113 5.34 -6.28 27.81
C GLY A 113 5.44 -5.72 29.23
N CYS A 114 5.85 -6.54 30.21
CA CYS A 114 6.15 -6.07 31.57
C CYS A 114 7.26 -5.02 31.58
N LEU A 115 8.36 -5.24 30.85
CA LEU A 115 9.47 -4.28 30.76
C LEU A 115 9.03 -2.93 30.17
N GLU A 116 8.25 -2.94 29.08
CA GLU A 116 7.74 -1.69 28.49
C GLU A 116 6.71 -1.02 29.39
N GLN A 117 5.87 -1.77 30.10
CA GLN A 117 4.91 -1.22 31.06
C GLN A 117 5.61 -0.51 32.22
N GLU A 118 6.64 -1.12 32.82
CA GLU A 118 7.43 -0.48 33.88
C GLU A 118 8.13 0.78 33.38
N LYS A 119 8.65 0.74 32.15
CA LYS A 119 9.29 1.89 31.52
C LYS A 119 8.30 3.05 31.36
N MET A 120 7.06 2.79 30.96
CA MET A 120 6.02 3.82 30.86
C MET A 120 5.71 4.45 32.23
N LYS A 121 5.56 3.65 33.30
CA LYS A 121 5.36 4.15 34.67
C LYS A 121 6.51 5.04 35.14
N LYS A 122 7.74 4.71 34.77
CA LYS A 122 8.94 5.50 35.13
C LYS A 122 9.01 6.86 34.42
N MET A 123 8.20 7.11 33.37
CA MET A 123 8.24 8.38 32.63
C MET A 123 7.56 9.53 33.37
N GLY A 124 6.72 9.26 34.38
CA GLY A 124 6.02 10.28 35.17
C GLY A 124 5.09 11.17 34.35
N ASN A 125 4.56 10.66 33.23
CA ASN A 125 3.59 11.36 32.40
C ASN A 125 2.20 10.75 32.63
N PRO A 126 1.17 11.55 32.98
CA PRO A 126 -0.17 11.01 33.28
C PRO A 126 -0.75 10.13 32.17
N ARG A 127 -0.47 10.47 30.90
CA ARG A 127 -0.92 9.68 29.75
C ARG A 127 -0.12 8.38 29.58
N ALA A 128 1.17 8.39 29.94
CA ALA A 128 1.98 7.18 29.95
C ALA A 128 1.52 6.24 31.08
N ASP A 129 1.11 6.78 32.22
CA ASP A 129 0.56 6.02 33.35
C ASP A 129 -0.76 5.34 32.99
N GLU A 130 -1.66 6.04 32.30
CA GLU A 130 -2.91 5.47 31.78
C GLU A 130 -2.64 4.28 30.83
N ILE A 131 -1.71 4.45 29.89
CA ILE A 131 -1.28 3.37 28.98
C ILE A 131 -0.64 2.23 29.75
N ALA A 132 0.15 2.50 30.77
CA ALA A 132 0.78 1.47 31.60
C ALA A 132 -0.25 0.65 32.40
N ASN A 133 -1.34 1.29 32.84
CA ASN A 133 -2.44 0.60 33.52
C ASN A 133 -3.23 -0.30 32.56
N HIS A 134 -3.50 0.17 31.33
CA HIS A 134 -4.09 -0.67 30.29
C HIS A 134 -3.18 -1.84 29.90
N LEU A 135 -1.87 -1.60 29.76
CA LEU A 135 -0.88 -2.67 29.52
C LEU A 135 -0.90 -3.70 30.65
N GLN A 136 -0.99 -3.29 31.91
CA GLN A 136 -1.08 -4.22 33.04
C GLN A 136 -2.30 -5.15 32.92
N SER A 137 -3.49 -4.57 32.66
CA SER A 137 -4.72 -5.38 32.51
C SER A 137 -4.62 -6.39 31.35
N LEU A 138 -3.99 -6.01 30.23
CA LEU A 138 -3.75 -6.91 29.11
C LEU A 138 -2.75 -8.02 29.47
N LEU A 139 -1.69 -7.69 30.21
CA LEU A 139 -0.69 -8.65 30.68
C LEU A 139 -1.27 -9.64 31.68
N ASP A 140 -2.16 -9.21 32.56
CA ASP A 140 -2.86 -10.08 33.52
C ASP A 140 -3.79 -11.07 32.78
N SER A 141 -4.49 -10.58 31.75
CA SER A 141 -5.30 -11.42 30.87
C SER A 141 -4.44 -12.44 30.12
N LEU A 142 -3.33 -11.99 29.50
CA LEU A 142 -2.42 -12.86 28.76
C LEU A 142 -1.76 -13.91 29.66
N ASN A 143 -1.39 -13.55 30.90
CA ASN A 143 -0.87 -14.49 31.90
C ASN A 143 -1.92 -15.54 32.32
N THR A 144 -3.17 -15.13 32.43
CA THR A 144 -4.28 -16.04 32.74
C THR A 144 -4.47 -17.04 31.61
N ASP A 145 -4.45 -16.59 30.36
CA ASP A 145 -4.58 -17.45 29.18
C ASP A 145 -3.34 -18.34 28.98
N TYR A 146 -2.13 -17.84 29.28
CA TYR A 146 -0.89 -18.64 29.29
C TYR A 146 -0.97 -19.82 30.26
N LYS A 147 -1.46 -19.59 31.49
CA LYS A 147 -1.64 -20.66 32.49
C LYS A 147 -2.65 -21.70 32.01
N LYS A 148 -3.81 -21.26 31.50
CA LYS A 148 -4.82 -22.17 30.92
C LYS A 148 -4.25 -23.01 29.78
N LEU A 149 -3.48 -22.41 28.87
CA LEU A 149 -2.84 -23.13 27.77
C LEU A 149 -1.81 -24.14 28.29
N THR A 150 -1.04 -23.79 29.32
CA THR A 150 -0.06 -24.70 29.95
C THR A 150 -0.77 -25.89 30.61
N ASP A 151 -1.88 -25.66 31.30
CA ASP A 151 -2.70 -26.73 31.90
C ASP A 151 -3.29 -27.66 30.81
N LYS A 152 -3.75 -27.07 29.70
CA LYS A 152 -4.28 -27.82 28.55
C LYS A 152 -3.20 -28.57 27.77
N GLU A 153 -1.97 -28.07 27.73
CA GLU A 153 -0.81 -28.79 27.20
C GLU A 153 -0.55 -30.05 28.03
N ALA A 154 -0.57 -29.94 29.36
CA ALA A 154 -0.41 -31.09 30.25
C ALA A 154 -1.54 -32.11 30.06
N GLU A 155 -2.80 -31.66 29.95
CA GLU A 155 -3.95 -32.52 29.64
C GLU A 155 -3.76 -33.25 28.30
N ALA A 156 -3.31 -32.54 27.26
CA ALA A 156 -3.06 -33.12 25.93
C ALA A 156 -1.93 -34.14 25.90
N ILE A 157 -0.89 -33.97 26.72
CA ILE A 157 0.21 -34.95 26.85
C ILE A 157 -0.30 -36.24 27.51
N THR A 158 -1.26 -36.13 28.43
CA THR A 158 -1.84 -37.30 29.12
C THR A 158 -2.96 -38.00 28.34
N ASP A 159 -3.55 -37.35 27.33
CA ASP A 159 -4.56 -37.96 26.44
C ASP A 159 -3.90 -38.93 25.44
N THR A 160 -3.54 -40.13 25.91
CA THR A 160 -2.91 -41.18 25.10
C THR A 160 -3.79 -41.68 23.96
N ASP A 161 -5.10 -41.46 24.04
CA ASP A 161 -6.07 -41.97 23.08
C ASP A 161 -6.28 -41.03 21.90
N GLY A 162 -5.82 -39.77 21.99
CA GLY A 162 -5.89 -38.78 20.92
C GLY A 162 -7.31 -38.44 20.46
N LYS A 163 -8.32 -38.78 21.27
CA LYS A 163 -9.75 -38.74 20.90
C LYS A 163 -10.47 -37.48 21.34
N SER A 164 -9.87 -36.61 22.15
CA SER A 164 -10.58 -35.41 22.60
C SER A 164 -10.59 -34.33 21.52
N VAL A 165 -11.54 -34.44 20.58
CA VAL A 165 -11.89 -33.37 19.63
C VAL A 165 -12.20 -32.07 20.39
N LYS A 166 -12.86 -32.18 21.55
CA LYS A 166 -13.17 -31.06 22.45
C LYS A 166 -11.91 -30.35 22.95
N LEU A 167 -10.88 -31.09 23.37
CA LEU A 167 -9.63 -30.51 23.83
C LEU A 167 -8.95 -29.68 22.73
N LYS A 168 -8.97 -30.17 21.49
CA LYS A 168 -8.44 -29.42 20.33
C LYS A 168 -9.21 -28.13 20.08
N GLU A 169 -10.54 -28.16 20.17
CA GLU A 169 -11.39 -26.97 20.02
C GLU A 169 -11.13 -25.94 21.13
N GLU A 170 -10.98 -26.38 22.37
CA GLU A 170 -10.67 -25.52 23.52
C GLU A 170 -9.29 -24.85 23.39
N ILE A 171 -8.27 -25.62 22.98
CA ILE A 171 -6.93 -25.09 22.71
C ILE A 171 -6.96 -24.07 21.57
N MET A 172 -7.72 -24.34 20.49
CA MET A 172 -7.90 -23.40 19.38
C MET A 172 -8.60 -22.11 19.83
N ALA A 173 -9.62 -22.19 20.67
CA ALA A 173 -10.28 -21.02 21.22
C ALA A 173 -9.31 -20.16 22.04
N LEU A 174 -8.46 -20.79 22.87
CA LEU A 174 -7.42 -20.10 23.65
C LEU A 174 -6.34 -19.47 22.75
N PHE A 175 -5.94 -20.12 21.66
CA PHE A 175 -5.01 -19.52 20.68
C PHE A 175 -5.57 -18.24 20.07
N VAL A 176 -6.84 -18.26 19.64
CA VAL A 176 -7.50 -17.08 19.06
C VAL A 176 -7.57 -15.95 20.09
N GLN A 177 -7.93 -16.27 21.33
CA GLN A 177 -7.98 -15.29 22.42
C GLN A 177 -6.60 -14.67 22.73
N CYS A 178 -5.56 -15.50 22.86
CA CYS A 178 -4.19 -15.03 23.08
C CYS A 178 -3.71 -14.11 21.94
N THR A 179 -3.98 -14.52 20.69
CA THR A 179 -3.57 -13.75 19.51
C THR A 179 -4.28 -12.39 19.46
N LYS A 180 -5.59 -12.35 19.79
CA LYS A 180 -6.35 -11.10 19.89
C LYS A 180 -5.76 -10.17 20.94
N THR A 181 -5.50 -10.67 22.15
CA THR A 181 -4.93 -9.88 23.24
C THR A 181 -3.51 -9.39 22.92
N ASP A 182 -2.70 -10.20 22.24
CA ASP A 182 -1.35 -9.82 21.79
C ASP A 182 -1.36 -8.71 20.73
N VAL A 183 -2.27 -8.75 19.75
CA VAL A 183 -2.39 -7.66 18.76
C VAL A 183 -2.69 -6.34 19.46
N ILE A 184 -3.61 -6.36 20.44
CA ILE A 184 -3.94 -5.20 21.26
C ILE A 184 -2.72 -4.75 22.08
N LEU A 185 -2.01 -5.68 22.74
CA LEU A 185 -0.79 -5.40 23.51
C LEU A 185 0.28 -4.71 22.66
N ASN A 186 0.55 -5.24 21.45
CA ASN A 186 1.54 -4.68 20.53
C ASN A 186 1.17 -3.26 20.07
N ASN A 187 -0.11 -2.98 19.85
CA ASN A 187 -0.59 -1.64 19.52
C ASN A 187 -0.34 -0.64 20.67
N TYR A 188 -0.57 -1.03 21.92
CA TYR A 188 -0.26 -0.19 23.08
C TYR A 188 1.24 0.02 23.27
N ILE A 189 2.07 -1.02 23.08
CA ILE A 189 3.54 -0.89 23.13
C ILE A 189 4.02 0.08 22.04
N ALA A 190 3.48 -0.01 20.83
CA ALA A 190 3.83 0.89 19.73
C ALA A 190 3.47 2.35 20.05
N ARG A 191 2.28 2.59 20.63
CA ARG A 191 1.85 3.91 21.11
C ARG A 191 2.76 4.42 22.24
N GLY A 192 3.15 3.55 23.17
CA GLY A 192 4.06 3.86 24.26
C GLY A 192 5.43 4.37 23.77
N LYS A 193 5.97 3.80 22.69
CA LYS A 193 7.27 4.21 22.12
C LYS A 193 7.27 5.64 21.55
N SER A 194 6.09 6.23 21.31
CA SER A 194 5.97 7.61 20.81
C SER A 194 6.22 8.66 21.91
N PHE A 195 6.13 8.28 23.18
CA PHE A 195 6.42 9.19 24.29
C PHE A 195 7.93 9.41 24.39
N LYS A 196 8.35 10.67 24.26
CA LYS A 196 9.71 11.07 24.59
C LYS A 196 9.78 11.33 26.09
N PRO A 197 10.83 10.86 26.80
CA PRO A 197 11.04 11.28 28.17
C PRO A 197 11.04 12.81 28.18
N SER A 198 10.20 13.40 29.04
CA SER A 198 10.27 14.82 29.34
C SER A 198 11.73 15.09 29.65
N SER A 199 12.42 15.85 28.79
CA SER A 199 13.73 16.37 29.10
C SER A 199 13.50 17.42 30.18
N SER A 200 13.19 16.96 31.40
CA SER A 200 13.17 17.81 32.56
C SER A 200 14.52 18.50 32.58
N ASN A 201 14.46 19.83 32.65
CA ASN A 201 15.59 20.72 32.78
C ASN A 201 16.50 20.21 33.92
N LEU A 202 17.42 19.30 33.62
CA LEU A 202 18.60 19.08 34.43
C LEU A 202 19.37 20.38 34.33
N GLY A 203 19.19 21.19 35.37
CA GLY A 203 19.62 22.56 35.47
C GLY A 203 21.06 22.70 35.02
N ARG A 204 21.24 23.39 33.90
CA ARG A 204 22.51 24.03 33.58
C ARG A 204 22.63 25.23 34.52
N SER A 205 22.92 24.98 35.80
CA SER A 205 23.41 25.99 36.75
C SER A 205 24.86 26.32 36.39
N GLY A 206 25.05 26.92 35.22
CA GLY A 206 26.29 27.58 34.83
C GLY A 206 26.25 29.00 35.39
N SER A 207 27.26 29.32 36.20
CA SER A 207 27.50 30.65 36.76
C SER A 207 27.42 31.74 35.69
N LYS A 208 26.57 32.74 35.92
CA LYS A 208 26.62 33.99 35.16
C LYS A 208 27.65 34.89 35.83
N ASP A 209 28.85 34.88 35.26
CA ASP A 209 29.77 36.00 35.39
C ASP A 209 29.26 37.19 34.57
N GLU A 210 29.29 38.32 35.24
CA GLU A 210 28.88 39.64 34.82
C GLU A 210 29.92 40.24 33.86
N LYS A 211 29.59 40.42 32.57
CA LYS A 211 30.37 41.30 31.68
C LYS A 211 29.54 41.87 30.53
N ASN A 212 28.89 42.99 30.84
CA ASN A 212 28.96 44.27 30.13
C ASN A 212 29.52 44.25 28.68
N LYS A 213 28.68 44.53 27.66
CA LYS A 213 29.05 45.43 26.55
C LYS A 213 27.87 45.84 25.65
N LYS A 214 27.67 47.16 25.63
CA LYS A 214 26.99 48.00 24.63
C LYS A 214 27.33 47.60 23.19
N SER A 215 26.32 47.56 22.29
CA SER A 215 26.44 48.18 20.96
C SER A 215 25.11 48.30 20.19
N LYS A 216 24.75 49.57 19.91
CA LYS A 216 24.28 50.16 18.65
C LYS A 216 23.01 49.62 17.94
N LYS A 217 21.93 50.36 18.18
CA LYS A 217 20.77 50.63 17.31
C LYS A 217 21.21 50.99 15.87
N LYS A 218 20.58 50.38 14.85
CA LYS A 218 20.55 50.87 13.45
C LYS A 218 19.09 51.25 13.07
N PRO A 219 18.88 52.30 12.27
CA PRO A 219 17.56 52.84 11.98
C PRO A 219 16.83 52.09 10.85
N LYS A 220 15.49 52.06 10.98
CA LYS A 220 14.52 51.63 9.96
C LYS A 220 14.56 52.56 8.76
N LYS A 221 14.50 51.98 7.56
CA LYS A 221 14.39 52.67 6.27
C LYS A 221 12.97 52.50 5.76
N ASP A 222 12.22 53.59 5.73
CA ASP A 222 10.90 53.69 5.11
C ASP A 222 11.05 53.70 3.60
N ASN A 223 10.26 52.88 2.90
CA ASN A 223 10.13 52.95 1.45
C ASN A 223 8.66 53.21 1.10
N LYS A 224 8.44 54.43 0.62
CA LYS A 224 7.21 55.01 0.11
C LYS A 224 7.21 54.80 -1.41
N SER A 225 6.19 54.16 -1.97
CA SER A 225 5.89 54.26 -3.40
C SER A 225 4.38 54.31 -3.62
N ALA A 226 3.95 55.45 -4.15
CA ALA A 226 2.62 55.71 -4.64
C ALA A 226 2.50 55.26 -6.09
N SER A 227 1.33 54.75 -6.48
CA SER A 227 0.70 55.10 -7.75
C SER A 227 -0.75 54.61 -7.78
N LYS A 228 -1.67 55.59 -7.77
CA LYS A 228 -3.05 55.50 -8.29
C LYS A 228 -3.02 55.12 -9.77
N LYS A 229 -3.96 54.29 -10.21
CA LYS A 229 -4.61 54.49 -11.51
C LYS A 229 -6.00 53.87 -11.52
N ASP A 230 -6.99 54.76 -11.57
CA ASP A 230 -8.39 54.50 -11.84
C ASP A 230 -8.56 53.85 -13.23
N LYS A 231 -9.48 52.90 -13.37
CA LYS A 231 -10.18 52.65 -14.64
C LYS A 231 -11.60 52.18 -14.39
N ALA A 232 -12.52 52.97 -14.91
CA ALA A 232 -13.96 52.83 -14.87
C ALA A 232 -14.45 51.62 -15.68
N SER A 233 -15.53 51.03 -15.18
CA SER A 233 -16.42 50.13 -15.92
C SER A 233 -17.43 50.95 -16.73
N PRO A 234 -17.86 50.47 -17.90
CA PRO A 234 -19.21 50.71 -18.37
C PRO A 234 -20.01 49.40 -18.51
N LYS A 235 -21.31 49.55 -18.25
CA LYS A 235 -22.41 48.60 -18.43
C LYS A 235 -22.89 48.55 -19.89
N HIS A 236 -23.74 47.55 -20.14
CA HIS A 236 -24.61 47.28 -21.30
C HIS A 236 -23.92 46.58 -22.48
N GLY A 237 -24.53 45.63 -23.18
CA GLY A 237 -25.93 45.19 -23.19
C GLY A 237 -26.07 43.96 -24.09
N ASP A 238 -27.31 43.71 -24.44
CA ASP A 238 -27.94 42.48 -24.90
C ASP A 238 -27.62 42.02 -26.35
N GLU A 239 -28.06 40.78 -26.60
CA GLU A 239 -28.63 40.21 -27.83
C GLU A 239 -27.78 39.71 -29.04
N THR A 240 -28.16 38.47 -29.41
CA THR A 240 -28.41 37.84 -30.72
C THR A 240 -27.32 37.39 -31.71
N GLU A 241 -27.48 36.09 -32.04
CA GLU A 241 -27.51 35.45 -33.37
C GLU A 241 -26.25 35.05 -34.18
N GLU A 242 -26.38 33.79 -34.63
CA GLU A 242 -26.03 33.18 -35.92
C GLU A 242 -24.59 32.82 -36.34
N ALA A 243 -24.59 31.70 -37.06
CA ALA A 243 -23.48 30.90 -37.52
C ALA A 243 -22.85 31.42 -38.82
N LYS A 244 -21.54 31.17 -39.01
CA LYS A 244 -20.98 30.31 -40.10
C LYS A 244 -19.45 30.35 -40.14
N PRO A 245 -18.80 29.36 -40.79
CA PRO A 245 -17.38 29.06 -40.62
C PRO A 245 -16.50 29.74 -41.69
N ALA A 246 -15.28 30.11 -41.31
CA ALA A 246 -14.26 30.56 -42.25
C ALA A 246 -12.99 29.71 -42.18
N SER A 247 -12.62 29.26 -43.36
CA SER A 247 -11.47 28.45 -43.78
C SER A 247 -10.12 28.96 -43.25
N ARG A 248 -9.31 28.04 -42.72
CA ARG A 248 -7.95 28.31 -42.27
C ARG A 248 -6.95 27.99 -43.38
N LYS A 249 -6.34 29.04 -43.94
CA LYS A 249 -5.21 29.00 -44.88
C LYS A 249 -3.99 28.34 -44.24
N SER A 250 -3.42 27.38 -44.98
CA SER A 250 -2.09 26.80 -44.79
C SER A 250 -0.98 27.84 -44.92
N LYS A 251 -0.10 27.94 -43.92
CA LYS A 251 1.18 28.67 -43.99
C LYS A 251 2.35 27.76 -43.63
N LYS A 252 2.97 27.24 -44.69
CA LYS A 252 4.42 27.21 -44.99
C LYS A 252 5.35 27.23 -43.77
N SER A 253 5.88 26.06 -43.43
CA SER A 253 7.10 25.89 -42.62
C SER A 253 8.31 26.39 -43.39
N LYS A 254 9.19 27.12 -42.69
CA LYS A 254 10.50 27.52 -43.16
C LYS A 254 11.50 27.00 -42.15
N ASP A 255 12.37 26.12 -42.63
CA ASP A 255 13.57 25.63 -41.94
C ASP A 255 14.48 26.80 -41.57
N ASP A 256 15.05 26.75 -40.38
CA ASP A 256 16.33 27.41 -40.08
C ASP A 256 17.03 26.62 -38.95
N SER A 257 18.00 25.82 -39.39
CA SER A 257 19.04 25.20 -38.59
C SER A 257 20.03 26.25 -38.10
N ALA A 258 20.15 26.41 -36.78
CA ALA A 258 21.20 27.24 -36.18
C ALA A 258 22.01 26.43 -35.15
N GLU A 259 23.21 26.10 -35.58
CA GLU A 259 24.35 25.50 -34.90
C GLU A 259 24.78 26.34 -33.67
N LYS A 260 25.05 25.69 -32.53
CA LYS A 260 25.60 26.33 -31.32
C LYS A 260 27.04 25.86 -31.05
N PRO A 261 27.96 26.75 -30.66
CA PRO A 261 29.37 26.44 -30.58
C PRO A 261 29.81 25.76 -29.28
N ASN A 262 30.78 24.86 -29.45
CA ASN A 262 31.57 24.13 -28.46
C ASN A 262 32.22 25.05 -27.40
N LYS A 263 31.98 24.75 -26.11
CA LYS A 263 32.81 25.26 -25.00
C LYS A 263 33.93 24.27 -24.68
N LYS A 264 35.17 24.70 -24.96
CA LYS A 264 36.44 24.06 -24.59
C LYS A 264 36.49 23.74 -23.09
N LYS A 265 36.61 22.46 -22.75
CA LYS A 265 37.09 21.97 -21.44
C LYS A 265 38.60 22.19 -21.35
N LYS A 266 39.03 22.91 -20.32
CA LYS A 266 40.45 23.09 -19.94
C LYS A 266 40.83 21.89 -19.07
N CYS A 267 41.65 20.99 -19.61
CA CYS A 267 42.27 19.91 -18.85
C CYS A 267 43.47 20.48 -18.08
N GLY A 268 43.36 20.49 -16.74
CA GLY A 268 44.49 20.70 -15.85
C GLY A 268 44.93 19.35 -15.32
N LEU A 269 46.09 18.87 -15.80
CA LEU A 269 46.84 17.75 -15.24
C LEU A 269 47.43 18.20 -13.90
N GLY A 270 47.04 17.53 -12.82
CA GLY A 270 47.68 17.60 -11.51
C GLY A 270 47.81 16.20 -10.96
N LEU A 271 48.96 15.59 -11.22
CA LEU A 271 49.43 14.37 -10.54
C LEU A 271 49.73 14.73 -9.07
N GLN A 272 48.95 14.20 -8.15
CA GLN A 272 49.39 13.96 -6.77
C GLN A 272 48.92 12.56 -6.36
N SER A 273 49.88 11.66 -6.27
CA SER A 273 49.78 10.34 -5.65
C SER A 273 49.63 10.53 -4.13
N GLY A 274 48.41 10.35 -3.64
CA GLY A 274 48.12 10.18 -2.22
C GLY A 274 47.41 8.84 -2.03
N GLU A 275 48.15 7.87 -1.47
CA GLU A 275 47.63 6.57 -1.05
C GLU A 275 46.78 6.74 0.21
N ASP A 276 45.52 7.12 0.05
CA ASP A 276 44.53 7.00 1.12
C ASP A 276 43.74 5.71 0.93
N SER A 277 44.13 4.70 1.70
CA SER A 277 43.42 3.42 1.81
C SER A 277 42.04 3.64 2.44
N PRO A 278 40.91 3.38 1.75
CA PRO A 278 39.61 3.42 2.39
C PRO A 278 39.48 2.18 3.27
N SER A 279 39.27 2.39 4.57
CA SER A 279 38.96 1.37 5.56
C SER A 279 37.71 0.58 5.12
N GLY A 280 37.93 -0.55 4.45
CA GLY A 280 36.90 -1.46 3.98
C GLY A 280 36.30 -2.23 5.16
N GLY A 281 35.10 -1.83 5.58
CA GLY A 281 34.21 -2.75 6.29
C GLY A 281 33.88 -3.90 5.34
N SER A 282 34.39 -5.10 5.62
CA SER A 282 34.11 -6.31 4.86
C SER A 282 32.64 -6.69 5.05
N ALA A 283 31.76 -6.09 4.26
CA ALA A 283 30.39 -6.54 4.14
C ALA A 283 30.40 -7.85 3.34
N SER A 284 30.55 -8.97 4.04
CA SER A 284 30.30 -10.31 3.52
C SER A 284 28.81 -10.45 3.26
N GLY A 285 28.31 -9.86 2.18
CA GLY A 285 26.97 -10.15 1.67
C GLY A 285 26.96 -11.60 1.21
N SER A 286 26.22 -12.45 1.91
CA SER A 286 26.02 -13.85 1.57
C SER A 286 25.28 -13.94 0.23
N GLU A 287 25.47 -15.05 -0.50
CA GLU A 287 24.76 -15.29 -1.77
C GLU A 287 23.23 -15.30 -1.59
N ASP A 288 22.76 -15.51 -0.36
CA ASP A 288 21.36 -15.52 0.05
C ASP A 288 20.68 -14.14 -0.07
N ASP A 289 21.43 -13.03 0.01
CA ASP A 289 20.86 -11.67 -0.01
C ASP A 289 20.10 -11.35 -1.30
N LEU A 290 20.47 -11.95 -2.45
CA LEU A 290 19.77 -11.73 -3.71
C LEU A 290 18.53 -12.62 -3.84
N ALA A 291 18.60 -13.86 -3.38
CA ALA A 291 17.43 -14.74 -3.37
C ALA A 291 16.36 -14.16 -2.45
N ASP A 292 16.73 -13.74 -1.24
CA ASP A 292 15.85 -13.08 -0.29
C ASP A 292 15.28 -11.77 -0.87
N ALA A 293 16.10 -10.97 -1.55
CA ALA A 293 15.63 -9.73 -2.19
C ALA A 293 14.73 -9.95 -3.42
N LEU A 294 14.89 -11.07 -4.15
CA LEU A 294 14.02 -11.46 -5.26
C LEU A 294 12.70 -12.07 -4.77
N MET A 295 12.71 -12.69 -3.59
CA MET A 295 11.51 -13.17 -2.91
C MET A 295 10.72 -12.03 -2.27
N MET A 296 11.34 -10.87 -2.03
CA MET A 296 10.64 -9.66 -1.62
C MET A 296 9.87 -9.05 -2.79
N ASP A 297 8.59 -8.80 -2.58
CA ASP A 297 7.71 -8.20 -3.58
C ASP A 297 8.28 -6.83 -4.05
N MET A 298 8.29 -6.60 -5.37
CA MET A 298 8.68 -5.32 -5.98
C MET A 298 7.59 -4.26 -5.84
N ALA A 299 6.80 -4.35 -4.77
CA ALA A 299 5.66 -3.50 -4.48
C ALA A 299 6.05 -2.05 -4.18
N ASP A 300 7.29 -1.79 -3.74
CA ASP A 300 7.75 -0.43 -3.45
C ASP A 300 9.09 -0.06 -4.12
N ALA A 301 9.27 1.25 -4.31
CA ALA A 301 10.47 1.79 -4.95
C ALA A 301 11.75 1.57 -4.14
N LYS A 302 11.67 1.30 -2.83
CA LYS A 302 12.86 1.01 -2.02
C LYS A 302 13.35 -0.40 -2.31
N SER A 303 12.44 -1.37 -2.39
CA SER A 303 12.71 -2.74 -2.79
C SER A 303 13.34 -2.78 -4.18
N VAL A 304 12.78 -2.05 -5.15
CA VAL A 304 13.37 -1.94 -6.50
C VAL A 304 14.79 -1.38 -6.47
N VAL A 305 15.02 -0.25 -5.78
CA VAL A 305 16.36 0.37 -5.71
C VAL A 305 17.36 -0.50 -4.93
N ARG A 306 16.90 -1.20 -3.88
CA ARG A 306 17.72 -2.14 -3.11
C ARG A 306 18.11 -3.35 -3.95
N LEU A 307 17.14 -3.97 -4.62
CA LEU A 307 17.37 -5.10 -5.52
C LEU A 307 18.35 -4.70 -6.64
N ALA A 308 18.15 -3.52 -7.24
CA ALA A 308 19.08 -2.99 -8.23
C ALA A 308 20.50 -2.80 -7.68
N THR A 309 20.62 -2.35 -6.42
CA THR A 309 21.92 -2.23 -5.73
C THR A 309 22.60 -3.58 -5.55
N ILE A 310 21.87 -4.59 -5.09
CA ILE A 310 22.40 -5.94 -4.88
C ILE A 310 22.81 -6.57 -6.22
N ALA A 311 21.92 -6.52 -7.21
CA ALA A 311 22.17 -7.05 -8.55
C ALA A 311 23.33 -6.35 -9.23
N SER A 312 23.42 -5.01 -9.18
CA SER A 312 24.54 -4.24 -9.75
C SER A 312 25.88 -4.63 -9.11
N ARG A 313 25.94 -4.80 -7.79
CA ARG A 313 27.15 -5.28 -7.11
C ARG A 313 27.53 -6.69 -7.53
N ARG A 314 26.56 -7.60 -7.66
CA ARG A 314 26.81 -8.99 -8.08
C ARG A 314 27.31 -9.06 -9.51
N MET A 315 26.67 -8.36 -10.44
CA MET A 315 27.12 -8.28 -11.84
C MET A 315 28.55 -7.76 -11.93
N LYS A 316 28.89 -6.69 -11.18
CA LYS A 316 30.26 -6.15 -11.13
C LYS A 316 31.29 -7.18 -10.65
N LYS A 317 30.95 -8.04 -9.67
CA LYS A 317 31.84 -9.15 -9.23
C LYS A 317 32.08 -10.18 -10.34
N LEU A 318 31.08 -10.38 -11.22
CA LEU A 318 31.17 -11.26 -12.39
C LEU A 318 31.82 -10.58 -13.61
N GLY A 319 32.26 -9.33 -13.49
CA GLY A 319 32.80 -8.55 -14.61
C GLY A 319 31.75 -8.04 -15.59
N VAL A 320 30.46 -8.14 -15.26
CA VAL A 320 29.34 -7.64 -16.07
C VAL A 320 28.89 -6.29 -15.51
N VAL A 321 28.72 -5.29 -16.38
CA VAL A 321 28.21 -3.97 -15.99
C VAL A 321 26.95 -3.68 -16.78
N ASP A 322 25.82 -3.61 -16.07
CA ASP A 322 24.56 -3.09 -16.60
C ASP A 322 24.41 -1.61 -16.18
N PRO A 323 24.47 -0.67 -17.14
CA PRO A 323 24.40 0.76 -16.85
C PRO A 323 23.02 1.23 -16.38
N ASP A 324 21.93 0.53 -16.72
CA ASP A 324 20.59 0.88 -16.26
C ASP A 324 20.44 0.47 -14.79
N MET A 325 20.91 -0.73 -14.46
CA MET A 325 20.90 -1.25 -13.09
C MET A 325 21.81 -0.45 -12.16
N GLU A 326 23.00 -0.04 -12.62
CA GLU A 326 23.89 0.84 -11.85
C GLU A 326 23.26 2.21 -11.60
N ARG A 327 22.57 2.78 -12.59
CA ARG A 327 21.86 4.06 -12.42
C ARG A 327 20.72 3.95 -11.42
N ILE A 328 19.93 2.87 -11.48
CA ILE A 328 18.84 2.62 -10.52
C ILE A 328 19.40 2.38 -9.11
N ALA A 329 20.46 1.55 -8.98
CA ALA A 329 21.17 1.35 -7.72
C ALA A 329 21.65 2.67 -7.12
N GLY A 330 22.17 3.56 -7.97
CA GLY A 330 22.67 4.87 -7.57
C GLY A 330 21.60 5.79 -6.96
N LEU A 331 20.31 5.56 -7.23
CA LEU A 331 19.21 6.32 -6.65
C LEU A 331 19.08 6.13 -5.14
N GLY A 332 19.65 5.06 -4.59
CA GLY A 332 19.65 4.74 -3.16
C GLY A 332 20.85 5.30 -2.38
N HIS A 333 21.83 5.92 -3.04
CA HIS A 333 23.03 6.42 -2.36
C HIS A 333 22.66 7.48 -1.30
N GLY A 334 22.95 7.16 -0.03
CA GLY A 334 22.75 8.03 1.13
C GLY A 334 21.51 7.68 1.95
N SER A 335 20.33 7.54 1.32
CA SER A 335 19.11 7.15 2.03
C SER A 335 18.00 6.63 1.11
N TYR A 336 17.43 5.49 1.46
CA TYR A 336 16.23 4.94 0.80
C TYR A 336 14.95 5.73 1.10
N HIS A 337 14.98 6.73 2.00
CA HIS A 337 13.79 7.50 2.35
C HIS A 337 13.22 8.26 1.14
N ASN A 338 14.08 8.63 0.18
CA ASN A 338 13.68 9.31 -1.06
C ASN A 338 13.67 8.41 -2.30
N ALA A 339 13.78 7.08 -2.14
CA ALA A 339 13.90 6.14 -3.26
C ALA A 339 12.73 6.27 -4.26
N SER A 340 11.50 6.37 -3.78
CA SER A 340 10.31 6.58 -4.63
C SER A 340 10.40 7.86 -5.48
N ARG A 341 10.74 8.99 -4.86
CA ARG A 341 10.89 10.26 -5.57
C ARG A 341 12.04 10.22 -6.58
N ALA A 342 13.15 9.57 -6.22
CA ALA A 342 14.32 9.44 -7.08
C ALA A 342 14.01 8.53 -8.28
N LEU A 343 13.38 7.37 -8.05
CA LEU A 343 12.95 6.44 -9.08
C LEU A 343 11.94 7.07 -10.04
N HIS A 344 10.95 7.78 -9.52
CA HIS A 344 10.00 8.52 -10.34
C HIS A 344 10.70 9.54 -11.27
N ARG A 345 11.62 10.35 -10.72
CA ARG A 345 12.40 11.30 -11.54
C ARG A 345 13.26 10.60 -12.58
N PHE A 346 13.85 9.47 -12.23
CA PHE A 346 14.64 8.66 -13.15
C PHE A 346 13.77 8.15 -14.31
N VAL A 347 12.64 7.50 -14.03
CA VAL A 347 11.71 6.98 -15.05
C VAL A 347 11.28 8.09 -16.03
N HIS A 348 10.93 9.27 -15.53
CA HIS A 348 10.58 10.42 -16.38
C HIS A 348 11.76 10.98 -17.17
N ARG A 349 12.93 11.14 -16.55
CA ARG A 349 14.11 11.71 -17.21
C ARG A 349 14.62 10.81 -18.33
N GLU A 350 14.57 9.50 -18.13
CA GLU A 350 15.03 8.51 -19.11
C GLU A 350 13.95 8.16 -20.14
N GLY A 351 12.75 8.75 -20.07
CA GLY A 351 11.66 8.47 -20.99
C GLY A 351 11.15 7.02 -20.91
N LYS A 352 11.30 6.37 -19.74
CA LYS A 352 10.85 4.98 -19.50
C LYS A 352 9.36 4.91 -19.10
N THR A 353 8.60 5.95 -19.43
CA THR A 353 7.14 6.00 -19.25
C THR A 353 6.45 5.43 -20.48
N LEU A 354 5.37 4.68 -20.28
CA LEU A 354 4.52 4.29 -21.40
C LEU A 354 3.86 5.55 -22.01
N PRO A 355 3.87 5.74 -23.34
CA PRO A 355 3.33 6.93 -24.01
C PRO A 355 1.80 6.90 -24.08
N ILE A 356 1.13 6.61 -22.97
CA ILE A 356 -0.34 6.48 -22.92
C ILE A 356 -0.95 7.86 -22.69
N PRO A 357 -1.89 8.30 -23.56
CA PRO A 357 -2.56 9.59 -23.38
C PRO A 357 -3.30 9.67 -22.04
N ILE A 358 -3.01 10.72 -21.27
CA ILE A 358 -3.80 11.06 -20.08
C ILE A 358 -5.03 11.84 -20.54
N SER A 359 -6.19 11.22 -20.43
CA SER A 359 -7.48 11.85 -20.72
C SER A 359 -7.92 12.72 -19.54
N THR A 360 -8.92 13.58 -19.75
CA THR A 360 -9.51 14.37 -18.64
C THR A 360 -11.02 14.24 -18.62
N THR A 361 -11.60 14.10 -17.44
CA THR A 361 -13.06 14.16 -17.23
C THR A 361 -13.41 15.43 -16.45
N PRO A 362 -14.47 16.17 -16.82
CA PRO A 362 -14.95 17.26 -15.97
C PRO A 362 -15.43 16.68 -14.64
N LEU A 363 -14.99 17.28 -13.54
CA LEU A 363 -15.36 16.88 -12.19
C LEU A 363 -15.53 18.14 -11.34
N THR A 364 -16.65 18.24 -10.65
CA THR A 364 -16.94 19.34 -9.73
C THR A 364 -16.37 19.00 -8.36
N ILE A 365 -15.31 19.70 -7.92
CA ILE A 365 -14.71 19.50 -6.59
C ILE A 365 -15.14 20.60 -5.62
N ARG A 366 -15.39 20.22 -4.37
CA ARG A 366 -15.64 21.18 -3.28
C ARG A 366 -14.34 21.79 -2.80
N GLN A 367 -14.28 23.13 -2.72
CA GLN A 367 -13.12 23.83 -2.18
C GLN A 367 -13.17 23.88 -0.64
N LYS A 368 -11.99 23.87 0.00
CA LYS A 368 -11.87 23.93 1.48
C LYS A 368 -12.51 25.18 2.11
N ARG A 369 -12.61 26.29 1.37
CA ARG A 369 -13.18 27.56 1.85
C ARG A 369 -14.66 27.75 1.49
N GLY A 370 -15.34 26.67 1.09
CA GLY A 370 -16.69 26.73 0.54
C GLY A 370 -16.67 26.97 -0.97
N GLY A 371 -17.79 26.65 -1.63
CA GLY A 371 -17.91 26.67 -3.08
C GLY A 371 -17.44 25.39 -3.77
N SER A 372 -17.79 25.29 -5.04
CA SER A 372 -17.42 24.20 -5.94
C SER A 372 -16.69 24.76 -7.14
N ILE A 373 -15.70 24.04 -7.65
CA ILE A 373 -14.99 24.39 -8.87
C ILE A 373 -15.00 23.19 -9.81
N ASP A 374 -15.31 23.46 -11.08
CA ASP A 374 -15.17 22.45 -12.13
C ASP A 374 -13.70 22.35 -12.53
N VAL A 375 -13.15 21.15 -12.36
CA VAL A 375 -11.79 20.82 -12.75
C VAL A 375 -11.81 19.75 -13.83
N LYS A 376 -10.84 19.83 -14.75
CA LYS A 376 -10.56 18.73 -15.69
C LYS A 376 -9.69 17.72 -14.98
N TYR A 377 -10.31 16.73 -14.35
CA TYR A 377 -9.61 15.72 -13.57
C TYR A 377 -8.91 14.72 -14.51
N PRO A 378 -7.60 14.49 -14.35
CA PRO A 378 -6.87 13.56 -15.20
C PRO A 378 -7.30 12.12 -14.93
N ILE A 379 -7.53 11.35 -15.99
CA ILE A 379 -7.90 9.93 -15.92
C ILE A 379 -7.08 9.14 -16.93
N LEU A 380 -6.69 7.93 -16.54
CA LEU A 380 -6.15 6.93 -17.45
C LEU A 380 -7.30 6.01 -17.85
N ARG A 381 -7.83 6.17 -19.07
CA ARG A 381 -8.93 5.31 -19.53
C ARG A 381 -8.40 3.93 -19.87
N LEU A 382 -9.12 2.89 -19.46
CA LEU A 382 -8.79 1.51 -19.83
C LEU A 382 -8.66 1.35 -21.35
N THR A 383 -9.51 2.03 -22.14
CA THR A 383 -9.43 2.03 -23.61
C THR A 383 -8.11 2.58 -24.14
N ASP A 384 -7.62 3.71 -23.59
CA ASP A 384 -6.35 4.31 -24.04
C ASP A 384 -5.19 3.36 -23.70
N TRP A 385 -5.24 2.74 -22.51
CA TRP A 385 -4.26 1.76 -22.07
C TRP A 385 -4.27 0.49 -22.94
N LEU A 386 -5.44 -0.10 -23.18
CA LEU A 386 -5.58 -1.31 -24.01
C LEU A 386 -5.19 -1.06 -25.47
N ASN A 387 -5.50 0.11 -26.03
CA ASN A 387 -5.08 0.45 -27.39
C ASN A 387 -3.55 0.47 -27.51
N HIS A 388 -2.85 1.01 -26.51
CA HIS A 388 -1.40 1.00 -26.51
C HIS A 388 -0.85 -0.42 -26.31
N ILE A 389 -1.39 -1.18 -25.35
CA ILE A 389 -0.90 -2.53 -25.04
C ILE A 389 -1.16 -3.51 -26.20
N LEU A 390 -2.37 -3.53 -26.76
CA LEU A 390 -2.74 -4.42 -27.86
C LEU A 390 -2.19 -3.97 -29.21
N GLY A 391 -1.94 -2.66 -29.37
CA GLY A 391 -1.37 -2.09 -30.59
C GLY A 391 0.16 -2.13 -30.57
N GLU A 392 0.78 -1.14 -29.94
CA GLU A 392 2.23 -0.91 -29.99
C GLU A 392 3.02 -1.96 -29.20
N ALA A 393 2.48 -2.45 -28.08
CA ALA A 393 3.19 -3.38 -27.20
C ALA A 393 2.95 -4.87 -27.54
N GLY A 394 2.14 -5.19 -28.56
CA GLY A 394 1.92 -6.55 -29.06
C GLY A 394 0.90 -7.40 -28.28
N GLY A 395 0.40 -6.92 -27.14
CA GLY A 395 -0.74 -7.50 -26.41
C GLY A 395 -0.42 -8.64 -25.45
N GLN A 396 0.81 -9.15 -25.40
CA GLN A 396 1.18 -10.34 -24.60
C GLN A 396 0.76 -10.24 -23.13
N PHE A 397 0.84 -9.03 -22.56
CA PHE A 397 0.48 -8.79 -21.16
C PHE A 397 -0.98 -9.12 -20.84
N VAL A 398 -1.90 -8.90 -21.78
CA VAL A 398 -3.35 -9.12 -21.60
C VAL A 398 -3.87 -10.30 -22.42
N LEU A 399 -3.02 -10.94 -23.22
CA LEU A 399 -3.35 -12.04 -24.13
C LEU A 399 -2.66 -13.36 -23.70
N ALA A 400 -2.51 -13.58 -22.39
CA ALA A 400 -1.94 -14.81 -21.86
C ALA A 400 -0.54 -15.16 -22.42
N GLY A 401 0.26 -14.12 -22.71
CA GLY A 401 1.63 -14.27 -23.23
C GLY A 401 1.71 -14.38 -24.75
N HIS A 402 0.58 -14.48 -25.44
CA HIS A 402 0.51 -14.54 -26.89
C HIS A 402 0.52 -13.14 -27.51
N HIS A 403 1.13 -13.02 -28.68
CA HIS A 403 1.04 -11.78 -29.45
C HIS A 403 -0.37 -11.62 -30.04
N VAL A 404 -0.81 -10.39 -30.32
CA VAL A 404 -2.10 -10.10 -30.98
C VAL A 404 -2.27 -10.80 -32.35
N TRP A 405 -1.18 -11.17 -33.02
CA TRP A 405 -1.22 -11.88 -34.30
C TRP A 405 -1.37 -13.40 -34.13
N ASP A 406 -1.11 -13.92 -32.94
CA ASP A 406 -1.23 -15.34 -32.64
C ASP A 406 -2.68 -15.69 -32.34
N THR A 407 -3.10 -16.92 -32.65
CA THR A 407 -4.44 -17.40 -32.29
C THR A 407 -4.49 -18.12 -30.95
N GLY A 408 -3.34 -18.37 -30.31
CA GLY A 408 -3.25 -19.14 -29.06
C GLY A 408 -4.06 -18.56 -27.90
N HIS A 409 -4.14 -17.23 -27.80
CA HIS A 409 -4.98 -16.56 -26.79
C HIS A 409 -6.46 -16.91 -26.92
N GLN A 410 -6.94 -17.26 -28.13
CA GLN A 410 -8.35 -17.56 -28.36
C GLN A 410 -8.76 -18.85 -27.68
N ASP A 411 -7.89 -19.86 -27.68
CA ASP A 411 -8.17 -21.12 -27.00
C ASP A 411 -8.16 -20.95 -25.48
N VAL A 412 -7.26 -20.10 -24.96
CA VAL A 412 -7.23 -19.75 -23.52
C VAL A 412 -8.53 -19.06 -23.11
N PHE A 413 -8.97 -18.02 -23.82
CA PHE A 413 -10.20 -17.32 -23.47
C PHE A 413 -11.46 -18.17 -23.72
N ARG A 414 -11.47 -19.02 -24.75
CA ARG A 414 -12.57 -19.98 -24.95
C ARG A 414 -12.72 -20.90 -23.74
N ARG A 415 -11.62 -21.49 -23.25
CA ARG A 415 -11.64 -22.36 -22.07
C ARG A 415 -12.04 -21.61 -20.81
N PHE A 416 -11.51 -20.40 -20.60
CA PHE A 416 -11.93 -19.54 -19.50
C PHE A 416 -13.45 -19.33 -19.49
N TRP A 417 -14.03 -18.88 -20.61
CA TRP A 417 -15.47 -18.59 -20.67
C TRP A 417 -16.33 -19.85 -20.62
N GLN A 418 -15.87 -20.99 -21.16
CA GLN A 418 -16.59 -22.26 -20.99
C GLN A 418 -16.64 -22.70 -19.51
N ARG A 419 -15.53 -22.53 -18.78
CA ARG A 419 -15.49 -22.84 -17.34
C ARG A 419 -16.31 -21.85 -16.51
N TYR A 420 -16.22 -20.56 -16.83
CA TYR A 420 -16.95 -19.51 -16.12
C TYR A 420 -18.48 -19.67 -16.24
N GLU A 421 -18.98 -20.27 -17.32
CA GLU A 421 -20.42 -20.50 -17.52
C GLU A 421 -21.00 -21.41 -16.44
N SER A 422 -20.20 -22.35 -15.93
CA SER A 422 -20.59 -23.21 -14.81
C SER A 422 -20.71 -22.46 -13.47
N ALA A 423 -20.00 -21.33 -13.34
CA ALA A 423 -20.04 -20.48 -12.15
C ALA A 423 -21.17 -19.44 -12.26
N ASP A 424 -21.35 -18.84 -13.44
CA ASP A 424 -22.38 -17.85 -13.72
C ASP A 424 -22.87 -17.92 -15.18
N SER A 425 -23.85 -18.80 -15.43
CA SER A 425 -24.46 -18.97 -16.75
C SER A 425 -25.37 -17.80 -17.16
N GLN A 426 -25.70 -16.90 -16.23
CA GLN A 426 -26.54 -15.73 -16.48
C GLN A 426 -25.71 -14.48 -16.84
N HIS A 427 -24.38 -14.59 -16.81
CA HIS A 427 -23.51 -13.49 -17.18
C HIS A 427 -23.84 -12.98 -18.59
N VAL A 428 -23.92 -11.65 -18.73
CA VAL A 428 -24.34 -10.96 -19.96
C VAL A 428 -23.53 -11.33 -21.20
N ILE A 429 -22.32 -11.86 -21.02
CA ILE A 429 -21.47 -12.30 -22.12
C ILE A 429 -22.08 -13.46 -22.92
N TYR A 430 -22.84 -14.36 -22.29
CA TYR A 430 -23.42 -15.53 -22.97
C TYR A 430 -24.64 -15.16 -23.81
N SER A 431 -25.36 -14.10 -23.45
CA SER A 431 -26.48 -13.58 -24.23
C SER A 431 -26.07 -12.59 -25.31
N GLN A 432 -24.99 -11.83 -25.10
CA GLN A 432 -24.56 -10.78 -26.05
C GLN A 432 -23.48 -11.21 -27.04
N LYS A 433 -22.68 -12.24 -26.73
CA LYS A 433 -21.54 -12.62 -27.57
C LYS A 433 -21.62 -14.10 -27.94
N SER A 434 -21.38 -14.39 -29.22
CA SER A 434 -21.17 -15.75 -29.73
C SER A 434 -19.92 -16.39 -29.11
N GLU A 435 -19.79 -17.72 -29.19
CA GLU A 435 -18.60 -18.43 -28.71
C GLU A 435 -17.30 -17.93 -29.37
N GLN A 436 -17.36 -17.61 -30.67
CA GLN A 436 -16.21 -17.05 -31.39
C GLN A 436 -15.81 -15.67 -30.86
N GLU A 437 -16.77 -14.80 -30.55
CA GLU A 437 -16.49 -13.49 -29.95
C GLU A 437 -16.01 -13.62 -28.50
N ARG A 438 -16.52 -14.59 -27.73
CA ARG A 438 -16.03 -14.89 -26.38
C ARG A 438 -14.57 -15.33 -26.40
N SER A 439 -14.16 -16.12 -27.39
CA SER A 439 -12.74 -16.48 -27.57
C SER A 439 -11.82 -15.28 -27.82
N ARG A 440 -12.34 -14.10 -28.17
CA ARG A 440 -11.57 -12.86 -28.34
C ARG A 440 -11.86 -11.82 -27.25
N THR A 441 -12.61 -12.21 -26.22
CA THR A 441 -13.01 -11.32 -25.12
C THR A 441 -12.12 -11.54 -23.91
N ILE A 442 -11.31 -10.53 -23.59
CA ILE A 442 -10.40 -10.55 -22.44
C ILE A 442 -11.21 -10.35 -21.14
N PRO A 443 -11.12 -11.27 -20.15
CA PRO A 443 -11.79 -11.09 -18.87
C PRO A 443 -11.03 -10.11 -17.97
N PHE A 444 -11.72 -9.08 -17.47
CA PHE A 444 -11.20 -8.12 -16.50
C PHE A 444 -12.03 -8.12 -15.22
N CYS A 445 -11.36 -8.04 -14.09
CA CYS A 445 -11.94 -7.63 -12.82
C CYS A 445 -11.72 -6.13 -12.61
N ILE A 446 -12.72 -5.48 -12.01
CA ILE A 446 -12.66 -4.10 -11.58
C ILE A 446 -12.66 -4.11 -10.06
N HIS A 447 -11.63 -3.52 -9.47
CA HIS A 447 -11.50 -3.37 -8.02
C HIS A 447 -11.61 -1.90 -7.67
N GLY A 448 -12.38 -1.59 -6.63
CA GLY A 448 -12.45 -0.28 -6.02
C GLY A 448 -11.99 -0.38 -4.58
N ASP A 449 -11.14 0.55 -4.15
CA ASP A 449 -10.79 0.72 -2.75
C ASP A 449 -11.04 2.17 -2.32
N GLU A 450 -11.71 2.33 -1.19
CA GLU A 450 -12.06 3.62 -0.62
C GLU A 450 -11.20 3.87 0.61
N GLY A 451 -10.56 5.03 0.65
CA GLY A 451 -9.65 5.37 1.73
C GLY A 451 -9.60 6.86 2.01
N ARG A 452 -8.65 7.22 2.89
CA ARG A 452 -8.35 8.62 3.21
C ARG A 452 -6.86 8.87 2.99
N GLY A 453 -6.54 9.88 2.19
CA GLY A 453 -5.16 10.33 2.05
C GLY A 453 -4.63 10.99 3.32
N LEU A 454 -3.33 11.32 3.36
CA LEU A 454 -2.66 11.99 4.49
C LEU A 454 -3.36 13.29 4.95
N ALA A 455 -4.09 13.95 4.05
CA ALA A 455 -4.86 15.16 4.34
C ALA A 455 -6.30 14.88 4.83
N LYS A 456 -6.62 13.63 5.19
CA LYS A 456 -7.97 13.12 5.54
C LYS A 456 -9.02 13.33 4.43
N VAL A 457 -8.57 13.52 3.20
CA VAL A 457 -9.44 13.66 2.03
C VAL A 457 -9.84 12.26 1.56
N PRO A 458 -11.14 11.98 1.34
CA PRO A 458 -11.58 10.73 0.74
C PRO A 458 -10.91 10.49 -0.61
N VAL A 459 -10.44 9.26 -0.82
CA VAL A 459 -9.83 8.82 -2.07
C VAL A 459 -10.54 7.54 -2.49
N LEU A 460 -10.97 7.47 -3.74
CA LEU A 460 -11.38 6.24 -4.39
C LEU A 460 -10.29 5.85 -5.38
N ILE A 461 -9.75 4.65 -5.25
CA ILE A 461 -8.82 4.07 -6.21
C ILE A 461 -9.58 2.98 -6.96
N THR A 462 -9.68 3.11 -8.28
CA THR A 462 -10.22 2.05 -9.15
C THR A 462 -9.09 1.44 -9.93
N ASN A 463 -8.98 0.12 -9.88
CA ASN A 463 -7.98 -0.66 -10.60
C ASN A 463 -8.66 -1.68 -11.53
N PHE A 464 -8.00 -1.97 -12.64
CA PHE A 464 -8.40 -3.00 -13.60
C PHE A 464 -7.36 -4.11 -13.58
N GLN A 465 -7.82 -5.35 -13.39
CA GLN A 465 -6.94 -6.51 -13.35
C GLN A 465 -7.40 -7.53 -14.40
N CYS A 466 -6.48 -7.98 -15.25
CA CYS A 466 -6.75 -9.09 -16.16
C CYS A 466 -6.87 -10.38 -15.34
N VAL A 467 -7.94 -11.15 -15.56
CA VAL A 467 -8.21 -12.38 -14.80
C VAL A 467 -7.22 -13.48 -15.21
N VAL A 468 -6.91 -13.56 -16.51
CA VAL A 468 -5.92 -14.50 -17.03
C VAL A 468 -4.54 -13.80 -17.02
N PRO A 469 -3.53 -14.33 -16.31
CA PRO A 469 -2.21 -13.72 -16.27
C PRO A 469 -1.50 -13.83 -17.62
N TYR A 470 -0.46 -13.01 -17.80
CA TYR A 470 0.39 -13.05 -18.99
C TYR A 470 1.13 -14.38 -19.19
N MET A 471 1.16 -15.26 -18.19
CA MET A 471 1.77 -16.59 -18.32
C MET A 471 0.78 -17.68 -18.74
N GLY A 472 -0.50 -17.35 -18.93
CA GLY A 472 -1.55 -18.32 -19.24
C GLY A 472 -2.39 -18.71 -18.04
N GLU A 473 -3.44 -19.49 -18.30
CA GLU A 473 -4.48 -19.84 -17.32
C GLU A 473 -4.02 -20.82 -16.22
N ASP A 474 -2.89 -21.51 -16.42
CA ASP A 474 -2.38 -22.52 -15.48
C ASP A 474 -1.46 -21.92 -14.40
N ARG A 475 -1.30 -20.60 -14.38
CA ARG A 475 -0.49 -19.87 -13.38
C ARG A 475 -1.31 -18.77 -12.73
N LEU A 476 -0.97 -18.45 -11.50
CA LEU A 476 -1.44 -17.24 -10.81
C LEU A 476 -0.54 -16.04 -11.15
N ASN A 477 -1.09 -14.83 -11.00
CA ASN A 477 -0.33 -13.57 -11.12
C ASN A 477 0.87 -13.48 -10.16
N THR A 478 0.88 -14.28 -9.09
CA THR A 478 1.97 -14.34 -8.10
C THR A 478 3.11 -15.27 -8.48
N HIS A 479 2.97 -16.10 -9.51
CA HIS A 479 4.10 -16.88 -9.99
C HIS A 479 5.06 -15.95 -10.72
N GLY A 480 6.28 -15.81 -10.17
CA GLY A 480 7.37 -15.12 -10.84
C GLY A 480 7.70 -15.75 -12.21
N PRO A 481 8.42 -15.03 -13.09
CA PRO A 481 8.83 -15.56 -14.39
C PRO A 481 9.50 -16.92 -14.22
N PRO A 482 9.27 -17.90 -15.14
CA PRO A 482 9.97 -19.18 -15.07
C PRO A 482 11.48 -18.92 -14.99
N ALA A 483 12.12 -19.53 -13.99
CA ALA A 483 13.54 -19.39 -13.71
C ALA A 483 14.42 -19.96 -14.83
#